data_AF-I1NQ94-F1
#
_entry.id   AF-I1NQ94-F1
#
_cell.length_a   1.000
_cell.length_b   1.000
_cell.length_c   1.000
_cell.angle_alpha   90.00
_cell.angle_beta   90.00
_cell.angle_gamma   90.00
#
_symmetry.space_group_name_H-M   'P 1'
#
loop_
_entity.id
_entity.type
_entity.pdbx_description
1 polymer ?
#
loop_
_entity_poly.entity_id
_entity_poly.type
_entity_poly.pdbx_seq_one_letter_code
_entity_poly.pdbx_strand_id
1 'polypeptide(L)'
;MALLLPVVLYPLFVTGGLMITGVPEASPLSGYLSAHNFILSVDGLNITRADEWMKMLTQDNVVQISSRDLLEGSEGYRATGSRKGYCVPNSWMDASKNLWQINDKLSCPDDLVAFQRMSEKGIGKKEVEDKYCLIAKDVVKLKKCGNGWRGAEDGRSNFACLEDEYCLVPVLGPGISWIEISYARPYSLECLQKERNSSLLHDGNNNPGLGPCQGTFVYAGDLLSAAHSIKLSSYRPRWPLLLFIADVPRILQDGLNCLFRVSAALAVVNCLPVYFLDGEAILETMLSYFSWFTRRQQRNILKVCRFLWTILSIVLFSRTLYSMTLYYGFV
;
A
#
# COMPACT_ATOMS: atom_id res chain seq x y z
N MET A 1 -0.99 -21.57 -13.59
CA MET A 1 0.12 -21.78 -12.64
C MET A 1 -0.17 -21.16 -11.28
N ALA A 2 -0.35 -19.83 -11.15
CA ALA A 2 -0.64 -19.19 -9.85
C ALA A 2 -1.95 -19.63 -9.17
N LEU A 3 -2.97 -20.06 -9.92
CA LEU A 3 -4.26 -20.54 -9.40
C LEU A 3 -4.19 -21.84 -8.59
N LEU A 4 -3.16 -22.67 -8.81
CA LEU A 4 -2.97 -23.94 -8.07
C LEU A 4 -2.08 -23.76 -6.82
N LEU A 5 -1.44 -22.60 -6.67
CA LEU A 5 -0.55 -22.31 -5.54
C LEU A 5 -1.25 -22.52 -4.18
N PRO A 6 -2.51 -22.08 -3.98
CA PRO A 6 -3.22 -22.32 -2.73
C PRO A 6 -3.37 -23.81 -2.42
N VAL A 7 -3.62 -24.65 -3.43
CA VAL A 7 -3.81 -26.10 -3.26
C VAL A 7 -2.49 -26.78 -2.90
N VAL A 8 -1.39 -26.40 -3.57
CA VAL A 8 -0.05 -26.96 -3.31
C VAL A 8 0.45 -26.58 -1.92
N LEU A 9 0.19 -25.35 -1.48
CA LEU A 9 0.66 -24.83 -0.20
C LEU A 9 -0.25 -25.19 0.98
N TYR A 10 -1.52 -25.55 0.74
CA TYR A 10 -2.52 -25.82 1.77
C TYR A 10 -2.09 -26.75 2.92
N PRO A 11 -1.30 -27.83 2.69
CA PRO A 11 -0.88 -28.72 3.77
C PRO A 11 -0.01 -28.03 4.84
N LEU A 12 0.78 -27.03 4.43
CA LEU A 12 1.76 -26.34 5.28
C LEU A 12 1.33 -24.92 5.63
N PHE A 13 0.56 -24.28 4.74
CA PHE A 13 0.17 -22.89 4.82
C PHE A 13 -1.34 -22.73 4.71
N VAL A 14 -1.87 -21.69 5.36
CA VAL A 14 -3.25 -21.23 5.25
C VAL A 14 -3.26 -19.93 4.48
N THR A 15 -4.24 -19.77 3.60
CA THR A 15 -4.54 -18.49 2.95
C THR A 15 -5.34 -17.62 3.90
N GLY A 16 -4.85 -16.41 4.19
CA GLY A 16 -5.56 -15.47 5.06
C GLY A 16 -4.62 -14.77 6.04
N GLY A 17 -4.67 -13.45 6.00
CA GLY A 17 -3.76 -12.57 6.75
C GLY A 17 -2.52 -12.19 5.95
N LEU A 18 -2.15 -10.91 6.04
CA LEU A 18 -1.01 -10.36 5.33
C LEU A 18 0.24 -10.46 6.22
N MET A 19 1.03 -11.52 6.02
CA MET A 19 2.23 -11.79 6.80
C MET A 19 3.43 -11.00 6.26
N ILE A 20 4.18 -10.39 7.17
CA ILE A 20 5.46 -9.73 6.86
C ILE A 20 6.54 -10.80 6.88
N THR A 21 7.18 -11.06 5.73
CA THR A 21 8.28 -12.03 5.67
C THR A 21 9.65 -11.39 5.86
N GLY A 22 9.76 -10.07 5.64
CA GLY A 22 11.00 -9.35 5.92
C GLY A 22 10.81 -7.84 5.93
N VAL A 23 11.55 -7.18 6.82
CA VAL A 23 11.64 -5.72 6.93
C VAL A 23 13.12 -5.34 6.81
N PRO A 24 13.56 -4.75 5.69
CA PRO A 24 14.91 -4.20 5.55
C PRO A 24 15.17 -3.13 6.62
N GLU A 25 16.42 -3.00 7.10
CA GLU A 25 16.77 -1.98 8.09
C GLU A 25 16.54 -0.55 7.58
N ALA A 26 16.81 -0.33 6.29
CA ALA A 26 16.55 0.93 5.60
C ALA A 26 15.05 1.22 5.36
N SER A 27 14.15 0.29 5.72
CA SER A 27 12.71 0.52 5.61
C SER A 27 12.27 1.59 6.60
N PRO A 28 11.39 2.53 6.21
CA PRO A 28 10.78 3.48 7.14
C PRO A 28 9.88 2.81 8.19
N LEU A 29 9.61 1.50 8.06
CA LEU A 29 8.80 0.70 8.99
C LEU A 29 9.64 -0.19 9.92
N SER A 30 10.98 -0.17 9.85
CA SER A 30 11.88 -1.06 10.61
C SER A 30 11.78 -0.91 12.13
N GLY A 31 11.45 0.28 12.62
CA GLY A 31 11.22 0.54 14.05
C GLY A 31 9.83 0.17 14.58
N TYR A 32 8.87 -0.12 13.68
CA TYR A 32 7.47 -0.37 14.05
C TYR A 32 7.05 -1.82 13.80
N LEU A 33 7.56 -2.42 12.73
CA LEU A 33 7.19 -3.76 12.28
C LEU A 33 8.41 -4.67 12.29
N SER A 34 8.15 -5.95 12.56
CA SER A 34 9.16 -7.00 12.55
C SER A 34 8.72 -8.13 11.62
N ALA A 35 9.68 -8.93 11.16
CA ALA A 35 9.38 -10.13 10.41
C ALA A 35 8.47 -11.06 11.23
N HIS A 36 7.59 -11.78 10.53
CA HIS A 36 6.56 -12.67 11.07
C HIS A 36 5.36 -11.99 11.76
N ASN A 37 5.32 -10.66 11.81
CA ASN A 37 4.11 -9.95 12.18
C ASN A 37 3.08 -10.03 11.05
N PHE A 38 1.81 -9.82 11.39
CA PHE A 38 0.71 -9.76 10.45
C PHE A 38 0.17 -8.35 10.41
N ILE A 39 -0.07 -7.82 9.21
CA ILE A 39 -0.82 -6.59 9.02
C ILE A 39 -2.30 -6.97 9.07
N LEU A 40 -3.05 -6.26 9.90
CA LEU A 40 -4.48 -6.48 10.07
C LEU A 40 -5.29 -5.43 9.32
N SER A 41 -4.96 -4.15 9.52
CA SER A 41 -5.71 -3.05 8.94
C SER A 41 -4.85 -1.80 8.74
N VAL A 42 -5.26 -0.96 7.79
CA VAL A 42 -4.76 0.41 7.62
C VAL A 42 -5.94 1.36 7.71
N ASP A 43 -5.85 2.35 8.59
CA ASP A 43 -6.92 3.29 8.96
C ASP A 43 -8.25 2.59 9.34
N GLY A 44 -8.17 1.41 9.95
CA GLY A 44 -9.33 0.60 10.34
C GLY A 44 -9.93 -0.25 9.21
N LEU A 45 -9.43 -0.15 7.98
CA LEU A 45 -9.81 -1.06 6.90
C LEU A 45 -8.96 -2.32 6.95
N ASN A 46 -9.63 -3.48 7.07
CA ASN A 46 -8.94 -4.76 7.08
C ASN A 46 -8.24 -5.04 5.74
N ILE A 47 -6.99 -5.50 5.83
CA ILE A 47 -6.16 -5.87 4.69
C ILE A 47 -5.83 -7.34 4.78
N THR A 48 -6.13 -8.07 3.71
CA THR A 48 -5.84 -9.50 3.66
C THR A 48 -4.82 -9.87 2.59
N ARG A 49 -4.62 -8.99 1.59
CA ARG A 49 -3.72 -9.26 0.46
C ARG A 49 -2.68 -8.15 0.25
N ALA A 50 -1.55 -8.53 -0.35
CA ALA A 50 -0.45 -7.61 -0.65
C ALA A 50 -0.82 -6.54 -1.70
N ASP A 51 -1.73 -6.83 -2.62
CA ASP A 51 -2.22 -5.86 -3.61
C ASP A 51 -3.20 -4.86 -3.00
N GLU A 52 -3.98 -5.26 -1.99
CA GLU A 52 -4.80 -4.34 -1.19
C GLU A 52 -3.91 -3.38 -0.40
N TRP A 53 -2.84 -3.87 0.22
CA TRP A 53 -1.82 -3.03 0.86
C TRP A 53 -1.21 -2.02 -0.12
N MET A 54 -0.75 -2.50 -1.27
CA MET A 54 -0.17 -1.63 -2.30
C MET A 54 -1.18 -0.58 -2.75
N LYS A 55 -2.43 -0.97 -3.00
CA LYS A 55 -3.50 -0.07 -3.40
C LYS A 55 -3.82 0.97 -2.33
N MET A 56 -3.90 0.58 -1.06
CA MET A 56 -4.19 1.52 0.02
C MET A 56 -3.11 2.60 0.17
N LEU A 57 -1.85 2.23 0.04
CA LEU A 57 -0.73 3.15 0.22
C LEU A 57 -0.38 3.95 -1.06
N THR A 58 -0.79 3.49 -2.23
CA THR A 58 -0.57 4.22 -3.50
C THR A 58 -1.74 5.11 -3.90
N GLN A 59 -2.98 4.76 -3.52
CA GLN A 59 -4.19 5.42 -4.01
C GLN A 59 -4.55 6.73 -3.29
N ASP A 60 -3.98 7.01 -2.11
CA ASP A 60 -4.13 8.32 -1.45
C ASP A 60 -3.49 9.47 -2.26
N ASN A 61 -2.59 9.14 -3.21
CA ASN A 61 -2.04 10.10 -4.17
C ASN A 61 -2.97 10.37 -5.36
N VAL A 62 -3.89 9.46 -5.72
CA VAL A 62 -4.65 9.54 -6.99
C VAL A 62 -5.97 10.31 -6.82
N VAL A 63 -6.62 10.21 -5.66
CA VAL A 63 -7.85 11.00 -5.38
C VAL A 63 -7.53 12.50 -5.18
N GLN A 64 -6.28 12.86 -4.92
CA GLN A 64 -5.86 14.26 -4.73
C GLN A 64 -5.46 15.01 -6.02
N ILE A 65 -5.36 14.35 -7.18
CA ILE A 65 -4.92 15.01 -8.43
C ILE A 65 -6.10 15.47 -9.29
N SER A 66 -7.28 14.84 -9.20
CA SER A 66 -8.42 15.18 -10.08
C SER A 66 -9.26 16.38 -9.64
N SER A 67 -8.92 17.03 -8.52
CA SER A 67 -9.60 18.24 -8.04
C SER A 67 -8.64 19.43 -7.86
N ARG A 68 -7.70 19.58 -8.80
CA ARG A 68 -6.95 20.82 -9.01
C ARG A 68 -7.56 21.59 -10.18
N ASP A 69 -8.73 22.17 -9.96
CA ASP A 69 -9.09 23.37 -10.71
C ASP A 69 -8.19 24.49 -10.22
N LEU A 70 -7.30 24.90 -11.13
CA LEU A 70 -6.83 26.26 -11.38
C LEU A 70 -7.26 27.28 -10.32
N LEU A 71 -6.30 27.78 -9.53
CA LEU A 71 -6.11 29.21 -9.28
C LEU A 71 -4.82 29.44 -8.50
N GLU A 72 -4.08 30.44 -8.99
CA GLU A 72 -2.72 30.86 -8.66
C GLU A 72 -2.49 31.28 -7.20
N GLY A 73 -1.20 31.23 -6.82
CA GLY A 73 -0.55 32.35 -6.14
C GLY A 73 -0.87 32.55 -4.66
N SER A 74 -0.29 31.74 -3.78
CA SER A 74 0.39 32.26 -2.58
C SER A 74 1.13 31.14 -1.87
N GLU A 75 2.42 31.38 -1.63
CA GLU A 75 3.26 30.60 -0.74
C GLU A 75 2.67 30.63 0.68
N GLY A 76 2.49 29.45 1.24
CA GLY A 76 1.99 29.24 2.58
C GLY A 76 1.60 27.78 2.72
N TYR A 77 2.40 27.03 3.48
CA TYR A 77 2.23 25.62 3.82
C TYR A 77 0.75 25.25 4.00
N ARG A 78 0.11 24.78 2.91
CA ARG A 78 -1.23 24.18 2.98
C ARG A 78 -1.03 22.75 3.44
N ALA A 79 -1.66 22.40 4.56
CA ALA A 79 -1.85 21.03 5.01
C ALA A 79 -2.72 20.27 3.97
N THR A 80 -2.09 19.87 2.88
CA THR A 80 -2.64 18.98 1.86
C THR A 80 -2.23 17.57 2.22
N GLY A 81 -3.09 16.86 2.95
CA GLY A 81 -2.83 15.47 3.28
C GLY A 81 -3.78 14.92 4.34
N SER A 82 -4.99 14.54 3.93
CA SER A 82 -6.01 13.87 4.74
C SER A 82 -6.65 14.74 5.85
N ARG A 83 -7.97 14.98 5.74
CA ARG A 83 -8.79 15.61 6.80
C ARG A 83 -9.07 14.59 7.93
N LYS A 84 -8.03 13.91 8.41
CA LYS A 84 -8.08 12.94 9.50
C LYS A 84 -7.70 13.65 10.79
N GLY A 85 -8.66 13.81 11.69
CA GLY A 85 -8.47 14.43 12.99
C GLY A 85 -8.88 13.55 14.15
N TYR A 86 -8.61 14.07 15.35
CA TYR A 86 -8.98 13.47 16.63
C TYR A 86 -9.64 14.52 17.52
N CYS A 87 -10.63 14.10 18.32
CA CYS A 87 -11.29 14.93 19.31
C CYS A 87 -10.38 15.05 20.53
N VAL A 88 -9.75 16.22 20.68
CA VAL A 88 -8.81 16.50 21.77
C VAL A 88 -9.48 17.37 22.82
N PRO A 89 -9.47 16.97 24.11
CA PRO A 89 -10.03 17.77 25.20
C PRO A 89 -9.32 19.10 25.41
N ASN A 90 -10.05 20.10 25.90
CA ASN A 90 -9.53 21.43 26.24
C ASN A 90 -8.33 21.41 27.18
N SER A 91 -8.35 20.52 28.18
CA SER A 91 -7.28 20.38 29.16
C SER A 91 -5.92 20.05 28.52
N TRP A 92 -5.91 19.26 27.43
CA TRP A 92 -4.68 18.90 26.71
C TRP A 92 -4.18 20.07 25.86
N MET A 93 -5.09 20.82 25.25
CA MET A 93 -4.74 22.02 24.49
C MET A 93 -4.15 23.10 25.39
N ASP A 94 -4.73 23.33 26.58
CA ASP A 94 -4.23 24.33 27.52
C ASP A 94 -2.87 23.93 28.10
N ALA A 95 -2.67 22.64 28.40
CA ALA A 95 -1.34 22.12 28.74
C ALA A 95 -0.32 22.33 27.61
N SER A 96 -0.74 22.13 26.36
CA SER A 96 0.11 22.37 25.18
C SER A 96 0.44 23.85 24.97
N LYS A 97 -0.47 24.79 25.26
CA LYS A 97 -0.19 26.23 25.12
C LYS A 97 0.96 26.67 26.01
N ASN A 98 1.04 26.12 27.22
CA ASN A 98 2.15 26.38 28.14
C ASN A 98 3.49 25.92 27.54
N LEU A 99 3.52 24.73 26.93
CA LEU A 99 4.71 24.22 26.24
C LEU A 99 5.08 25.05 25.01
N TRP A 100 4.08 25.55 24.28
CA TRP A 100 4.30 26.32 23.06
C TRP A 100 4.82 27.74 23.33
N GLN A 101 4.44 28.34 24.46
CA GLN A 101 4.98 29.64 24.88
C GLN A 101 6.46 29.56 25.26
N ILE A 102 6.94 28.39 25.67
CA ILE A 102 8.34 28.18 26.09
C ILE A 102 9.29 28.06 24.88
N ASN A 103 8.81 27.65 23.71
CA ASN A 103 9.67 27.31 22.55
C ASN A 103 9.60 28.31 21.37
N ASP A 104 9.39 29.59 21.66
CA ASP A 104 9.45 30.72 20.71
C ASP A 104 8.64 30.56 19.40
N LYS A 105 7.58 29.75 19.41
CA LYS A 105 6.65 29.59 18.27
C LYS A 105 7.30 29.05 16.98
N LEU A 106 8.48 28.42 17.04
CA LEU A 106 9.22 27.93 15.86
C LEU A 106 8.88 26.48 15.47
N SER A 107 9.01 25.50 16.37
CA SER A 107 8.67 24.08 16.14
C SER A 107 8.27 23.35 17.42
N CYS A 108 7.54 22.23 17.30
CA CYS A 108 7.36 21.32 18.44
C CYS A 108 8.69 20.66 18.81
N PRO A 109 8.98 20.45 20.11
CA PRO A 109 10.17 19.71 20.53
C PRO A 109 10.13 18.26 20.06
N ASP A 110 11.29 17.62 20.03
CA ASP A 110 11.44 16.21 19.65
C ASP A 110 10.47 15.32 20.46
N ASP A 111 9.88 14.33 19.80
CA ASP A 111 8.79 13.44 20.26
C ASP A 111 7.35 14.01 20.24
N LEU A 112 7.14 15.32 20.03
CA LEU A 112 5.80 15.92 19.89
C LEU A 112 5.44 16.19 18.43
N VAL A 113 4.16 16.05 18.11
CA VAL A 113 3.61 16.35 16.78
C VAL A 113 2.76 17.62 16.87
N ALA A 114 2.92 18.49 15.88
CA ALA A 114 2.09 19.68 15.73
C ALA A 114 0.69 19.29 15.23
N PHE A 115 -0.33 19.73 15.95
CA PHE A 115 -1.74 19.61 15.61
C PHE A 115 -2.36 20.99 15.48
N GLN A 116 -3.41 21.10 14.68
CA GLN A 116 -4.12 22.34 14.41
C GLN A 116 -5.62 22.10 14.46
N ARG A 117 -6.38 23.10 14.93
CA ARG A 117 -7.83 23.01 14.95
C ARG A 117 -8.41 22.98 13.54
N MET A 118 -9.25 21.99 13.28
CA MET A 118 -10.02 21.90 12.05
C MET A 118 -11.19 22.88 12.11
N SER A 119 -11.21 23.87 11.21
CA SER A 119 -12.32 24.81 11.08
C SER A 119 -13.39 24.26 10.14
N GLU A 120 -14.65 24.22 10.59
CA GLU A 120 -15.80 23.91 9.72
C GLU A 120 -16.09 25.02 8.70
N LYS A 121 -15.61 26.24 8.94
CA LYS A 121 -15.89 27.40 8.07
C LYS A 121 -14.81 27.51 6.99
N GLY A 122 -15.16 27.03 5.81
CA GLY A 122 -14.49 27.46 4.59
C GLY A 122 -14.57 28.98 4.44
N ILE A 123 -13.42 29.59 4.17
CA ILE A 123 -13.22 30.96 3.66
C ILE A 123 -13.67 32.07 4.64
N GLY A 124 -12.68 32.80 5.17
CA GLY A 124 -12.88 34.17 5.62
C GLY A 124 -12.78 34.40 7.13
N LYS A 125 -11.62 34.09 7.71
CA LYS A 125 -10.89 34.92 8.69
C LYS A 125 -9.61 34.17 9.07
N LYS A 126 -8.45 34.80 8.85
CA LYS A 126 -7.17 34.35 9.41
C LYS A 126 -7.21 34.60 10.92
N GLU A 127 -8.00 33.82 11.66
CA GLU A 127 -7.65 33.60 13.06
C GLU A 127 -6.29 32.91 13.04
N VAL A 128 -5.36 33.42 13.85
CA VAL A 128 -4.06 32.79 14.04
C VAL A 128 -4.35 31.34 14.40
N GLU A 129 -4.07 30.43 13.47
CA GLU A 129 -4.43 29.04 13.67
C GLU A 129 -3.54 28.50 14.81
N ASP A 130 -4.12 28.39 16.00
CA ASP A 130 -3.42 27.87 17.16
C ASP A 130 -2.91 26.46 16.84
N LYS A 131 -1.59 26.32 16.86
CA LYS A 131 -0.90 25.03 16.78
C LYS A 131 -0.71 24.50 18.19
N TYR A 132 -0.92 23.21 18.36
CA TYR A 132 -0.76 22.49 19.63
C TYR A 132 0.25 21.37 19.45
N CYS A 133 1.23 21.26 20.33
CA CYS A 133 2.20 20.17 20.33
C CYS A 133 1.69 19.07 21.26
N LEU A 134 1.34 17.92 20.68
CA LEU A 134 0.75 16.80 21.40
C LEU A 134 1.51 15.51 21.14
N ILE A 135 1.45 14.58 22.08
CA ILE A 135 2.05 13.25 21.97
C ILE A 135 1.18 12.40 21.03
N ALA A 136 1.71 12.06 19.86
CA ALA A 136 0.98 11.30 18.85
C ALA A 136 0.40 9.98 19.39
N LYS A 137 1.17 9.25 20.21
CA LYS A 137 0.77 7.96 20.82
C LYS A 137 -0.47 8.04 21.71
N ASP A 138 -0.75 9.21 22.27
CA ASP A 138 -1.90 9.40 23.15
C ASP A 138 -3.09 9.99 22.40
N VAL A 139 -2.83 10.89 21.43
CA VAL A 139 -3.88 11.45 20.56
C VAL A 139 -4.59 10.37 19.74
N VAL A 140 -3.86 9.35 19.27
CA VAL A 140 -4.43 8.28 18.42
C VAL A 140 -5.42 7.38 19.15
N LYS A 141 -5.42 7.41 20.49
CA LYS A 141 -6.39 6.68 21.33
C LYS A 141 -7.72 7.42 21.46
N LEU A 142 -7.76 8.70 21.09
CA LEU A 142 -8.94 9.55 21.19
C LEU A 142 -9.94 9.26 20.05
N LYS A 143 -11.17 9.76 20.23
CA LYS A 143 -12.23 9.62 19.23
C LYS A 143 -11.80 10.29 17.92
N LYS A 144 -11.99 9.59 16.80
CA LYS A 144 -11.69 10.08 15.45
C LYS A 144 -12.71 11.14 15.01
N CYS A 145 -12.25 12.17 14.33
CA CYS A 145 -13.07 13.21 13.71
C CYS A 145 -12.50 13.63 12.33
N GLY A 146 -13.27 14.40 11.56
CA GLY A 146 -12.96 14.76 10.19
C GLY A 146 -13.42 13.70 9.18
N ASN A 147 -13.50 14.11 7.91
CA ASN A 147 -14.03 13.28 6.83
C ASN A 147 -12.95 12.46 6.09
N GLY A 148 -11.70 12.47 6.56
CA GLY A 148 -10.60 11.72 5.95
C GLY A 148 -10.50 10.25 6.37
N TRP A 149 -11.34 9.78 7.29
CA TRP A 149 -11.37 8.40 7.77
C TRP A 149 -12.22 7.51 6.84
N ARG A 150 -11.68 6.39 6.35
CA ARG A 150 -12.44 5.42 5.54
C ARG A 150 -13.34 4.58 6.46
N GLY A 151 -14.59 4.35 6.05
CA GLY A 151 -15.59 3.65 6.86
C GLY A 151 -16.51 4.57 7.68
N ALA A 152 -16.39 5.89 7.53
CA ALA A 152 -17.38 6.84 8.06
C ALA A 152 -18.61 6.92 7.12
N GLU A 153 -19.20 5.76 6.82
CA GLU A 153 -20.56 5.65 6.30
C GLU A 153 -21.49 5.63 7.50
N ASP A 154 -21.92 6.80 7.95
CA ASP A 154 -23.23 7.03 8.57
C ASP A 154 -23.38 8.54 8.83
N GLY A 155 -24.51 9.11 8.39
CA GLY A 155 -24.76 10.54 8.19
C GLY A 155 -24.78 11.46 9.42
N ARG A 156 -23.93 11.23 10.42
CA ARG A 156 -23.61 12.20 11.47
C ARG A 156 -22.44 13.05 10.97
N SER A 157 -22.47 14.36 11.19
CA SER A 157 -21.33 15.21 10.83
C SER A 157 -20.07 14.66 11.50
N ASN A 158 -19.14 14.13 10.70
CA ASN A 158 -17.88 13.54 11.17
C ASN A 158 -16.98 14.54 11.92
N PHE A 159 -17.41 15.79 12.07
CA PHE A 159 -16.74 16.85 12.80
C PHE A 159 -17.21 16.97 14.28
N ALA A 160 -18.24 16.22 14.70
CA ALA A 160 -18.84 16.36 16.03
C ALA A 160 -18.03 15.65 17.14
N CYS A 161 -17.14 16.41 17.78
CA CYS A 161 -16.57 16.12 19.09
C CYS A 161 -17.54 16.52 20.21
N LEU A 162 -17.26 16.13 21.47
CA LEU A 162 -18.06 16.57 22.62
C LEU A 162 -17.88 18.08 22.89
N GLU A 163 -18.75 18.69 23.70
CA GLU A 163 -18.75 20.16 23.94
C GLU A 163 -17.40 20.69 24.48
N ASP A 164 -16.64 19.87 25.19
CA ASP A 164 -15.31 20.20 25.76
C ASP A 164 -14.12 19.69 24.92
N GLU A 165 -14.37 19.27 23.69
CA GLU A 165 -13.36 18.69 22.78
C GLU A 165 -13.37 19.41 21.44
N TYR A 166 -12.18 19.57 20.85
CA TYR A 166 -12.05 20.12 19.50
C TYR A 166 -11.42 19.10 18.56
N CYS A 167 -11.88 19.12 17.30
CA CYS A 167 -11.29 18.30 16.26
C CYS A 167 -9.94 18.89 15.84
N LEU A 168 -8.85 18.19 16.18
CA LEU A 168 -7.49 18.58 15.82
C LEU A 168 -6.93 17.65 14.73
N VAL A 169 -6.25 18.24 13.75
CA VAL A 169 -5.55 17.53 12.67
C VAL A 169 -4.04 17.69 12.75
N PRO A 170 -3.25 16.66 12.42
CA PRO A 170 -1.80 16.78 12.39
C PRO A 170 -1.38 17.72 11.27
N VAL A 171 -0.38 18.57 11.55
CA VAL A 171 0.23 19.46 10.56
C VAL A 171 1.32 18.68 9.83
N LEU A 172 1.04 18.32 8.58
CA LEU A 172 1.94 17.50 7.76
C LEU A 172 2.64 18.34 6.68
N GLY A 173 3.89 17.99 6.39
CA GLY A 173 4.64 18.55 5.26
C GLY A 173 4.14 17.99 3.91
N PRO A 174 4.50 18.65 2.79
CA PRO A 174 4.15 18.15 1.46
C PRO A 174 4.71 16.74 1.22
N GLY A 175 3.86 15.83 0.73
CA GLY A 175 4.24 14.44 0.45
C GLY A 175 4.26 13.50 1.68
N ILE A 176 3.97 14.03 2.89
CA ILE A 176 3.85 13.23 4.11
C ILE A 176 2.38 12.90 4.33
N SER A 177 2.08 11.63 4.60
CA SER A 177 0.74 11.17 4.95
C SER A 177 0.70 10.60 6.36
N TRP A 178 -0.46 10.73 7.00
CA TRP A 178 -0.73 10.16 8.33
C TRP A 178 -1.66 8.96 8.20
N ILE A 179 -1.15 7.78 8.55
CA ILE A 179 -1.91 6.54 8.54
C ILE A 179 -1.76 5.76 9.84
N GLU A 180 -2.83 5.10 10.25
CA GLU A 180 -2.80 4.16 11.37
C GLU A 180 -2.65 2.74 10.82
N ILE A 181 -1.65 2.00 11.29
CA ILE A 181 -1.43 0.61 10.91
C ILE A 181 -1.64 -0.27 12.13
N SER A 182 -2.54 -1.24 12.01
CA SER A 182 -2.77 -2.26 13.02
C SER A 182 -2.11 -3.57 12.61
N TYR A 183 -1.45 -4.21 13.56
CA TYR A 183 -0.69 -5.44 13.33
C TYR A 183 -0.91 -6.46 14.46
N ALA A 184 -0.62 -7.72 14.18
CA ALA A 184 -0.59 -8.79 15.16
C ALA A 184 0.77 -9.48 15.23
N ARG A 185 1.14 -9.93 16.43
CA ARG A 185 2.35 -10.69 16.75
C ARG A 185 1.98 -12.05 17.35
N PRO A 186 1.32 -12.94 16.59
CA PRO A 186 0.82 -14.20 17.13
C PRO A 186 1.95 -15.13 17.61
N TYR A 187 3.16 -14.97 17.07
CA TYR A 187 4.32 -15.79 17.41
C TYR A 187 5.24 -15.16 18.45
N SER A 188 4.85 -14.05 19.09
CA SER A 188 5.62 -13.54 20.23
C SER A 188 5.53 -14.53 21.40
N LEU A 189 6.57 -14.59 22.23
CA LEU A 189 6.63 -15.51 23.36
C LEU A 189 5.43 -15.31 24.31
N GLU A 190 5.08 -14.05 24.58
CA GLU A 190 3.93 -13.65 25.40
C GLU A 190 2.60 -14.18 24.83
N CYS A 191 2.45 -14.15 23.50
CA CYS A 191 1.26 -14.60 22.82
C CYS A 191 1.13 -16.11 22.76
N LEU A 192 2.24 -16.82 22.48
CA LEU A 192 2.27 -18.27 22.46
C LEU A 192 2.01 -18.86 23.85
N GLN A 193 2.53 -18.23 24.91
CA GLN A 193 2.23 -18.63 26.30
C GLN A 193 0.76 -18.42 26.63
N LYS A 194 0.15 -17.32 26.17
CA LYS A 194 -1.25 -17.03 26.43
C LYS A 194 -2.20 -17.93 25.64
N GLU A 195 -1.87 -18.30 24.40
CA GLU A 195 -2.63 -19.27 23.59
C GLU A 195 -2.66 -20.66 24.26
N ARG A 196 -1.52 -21.07 24.84
CA ARG A 196 -1.39 -22.31 25.61
C ARG A 196 -2.18 -22.29 26.92
N ASN A 197 -2.41 -21.11 27.50
CA ASN A 197 -3.19 -20.92 28.73
C ASN A 197 -4.68 -20.65 28.45
N SER A 198 -5.04 -20.11 27.28
CA SER A 198 -6.42 -19.83 26.88
C SER A 198 -7.18 -21.08 26.40
N SER A 199 -6.47 -22.15 26.03
CA SER A 199 -7.11 -23.46 25.84
C SER A 199 -7.68 -24.07 27.13
N LEU A 200 -7.43 -23.44 28.29
CA LEU A 200 -7.94 -23.83 29.61
C LEU A 200 -8.93 -22.82 30.23
N LEU A 201 -9.16 -21.66 29.61
CA LEU A 201 -10.06 -20.63 30.12
C LEU A 201 -10.91 -20.07 28.98
N HIS A 202 -12.09 -20.68 28.79
CA HIS A 202 -13.22 -19.96 28.23
C HIS A 202 -13.56 -18.83 29.19
N ASP A 203 -13.20 -17.59 28.85
CA ASP A 203 -13.88 -16.46 29.45
C ASP A 203 -14.18 -15.39 28.41
N GLY A 204 -15.49 -15.17 28.24
CA GLY A 204 -16.06 -14.19 27.36
C GLY A 204 -15.97 -12.83 28.00
N ASN A 205 -14.96 -12.05 27.62
CA ASN A 205 -14.94 -10.63 27.95
C ASN A 205 -14.81 -9.80 26.67
N ASN A 206 -15.96 -9.34 26.19
CA ASN A 206 -16.16 -8.49 25.01
C ASN A 206 -15.75 -7.03 25.30
N ASN A 207 -14.51 -6.81 25.73
CA ASN A 207 -13.93 -5.46 25.69
C ASN A 207 -13.24 -5.27 24.33
N PRO A 208 -13.55 -4.22 23.56
CA PRO A 208 -12.89 -3.90 22.29
C PRO A 208 -11.49 -3.30 22.51
N GLY A 209 -10.78 -3.75 23.54
CA GLY A 209 -9.38 -3.46 23.73
C GLY A 209 -8.55 -4.35 22.81
N LEU A 210 -7.52 -3.77 22.19
CA LEU A 210 -6.51 -4.53 21.46
C LEU A 210 -6.03 -5.70 22.34
N GLY A 211 -6.18 -6.94 21.85
CA GLY A 211 -5.64 -8.10 22.54
C GLY A 211 -4.13 -7.94 22.76
N PRO A 212 -3.52 -8.65 23.73
CA PRO A 212 -2.09 -8.52 24.04
C PRO A 212 -1.17 -8.85 22.85
N CYS A 213 -1.71 -9.50 21.83
CA CYS A 213 -1.04 -9.89 20.61
C CYS A 213 -1.23 -8.91 19.45
N GLN A 214 -1.99 -7.84 19.66
CA GLN A 214 -2.29 -6.83 18.66
C GLN A 214 -1.67 -5.51 19.08
N GLY A 215 -1.19 -4.75 18.09
CA GLY A 215 -0.66 -3.41 18.27
C GLY A 215 -1.20 -2.49 17.19
N THR A 216 -1.28 -1.21 17.49
CA THR A 216 -1.47 -0.15 16.50
C THR A 216 -0.34 0.87 16.63
N PHE A 217 0.08 1.42 15.51
CA PHE A 217 0.99 2.56 15.49
C PHE A 217 0.59 3.50 14.36
N VAL A 218 1.01 4.75 14.48
CA VAL A 218 0.89 5.71 13.41
C VAL A 218 2.19 5.79 12.64
N TYR A 219 2.05 5.78 11.32
CA TYR A 219 3.12 6.12 10.41
C TYR A 219 2.86 7.50 9.80
N ALA A 220 3.86 8.37 9.89
CA ALA A 220 3.89 9.70 9.29
C ALA A 220 5.06 9.77 8.31
N GLY A 221 4.80 9.67 7.00
CA GLY A 221 5.86 9.67 5.99
C GLY A 221 5.32 9.51 4.57
N ASP A 222 6.23 9.30 3.62
CA ASP A 222 5.86 8.94 2.25
C ASP A 222 5.28 7.52 2.22
N LEU A 223 4.05 7.41 1.71
CA LEU A 223 3.34 6.14 1.60
C LEU A 223 3.91 5.24 0.51
N LEU A 224 4.45 5.82 -0.57
CA LEU A 224 5.00 5.04 -1.68
C LEU A 224 6.28 4.32 -1.24
N SER A 225 7.15 5.03 -0.54
CA SER A 225 8.31 4.44 0.14
C SER A 225 7.91 3.35 1.14
N ALA A 226 6.88 3.60 1.97
CA ALA A 226 6.40 2.59 2.92
C ALA A 226 5.86 1.33 2.21
N ALA A 227 5.07 1.50 1.15
CA ALA A 227 4.41 0.42 0.42
C ALA A 227 5.40 -0.60 -0.15
N HIS A 228 6.51 -0.12 -0.71
CA HIS A 228 7.54 -0.94 -1.36
C HIS A 228 8.65 -1.41 -0.41
N SER A 229 8.70 -0.89 0.82
CA SER A 229 9.82 -1.16 1.72
C SER A 229 9.78 -2.52 2.41
N ILE A 230 8.62 -3.19 2.49
CA ILE A 230 8.45 -4.45 3.22
C ILE A 230 8.11 -5.61 2.30
N LYS A 231 8.55 -6.81 2.69
CA LYS A 231 8.24 -8.06 1.99
C LYS A 231 7.01 -8.71 2.62
N LEU A 232 6.04 -9.04 1.79
CA LEU A 232 4.73 -9.51 2.20
C LEU A 232 4.40 -10.87 1.60
N SER A 233 3.60 -11.65 2.31
CA SER A 233 3.03 -12.92 1.88
C SER A 233 1.57 -13.01 2.30
N SER A 234 0.70 -13.46 1.39
CA SER A 234 -0.72 -13.77 1.69
C SER A 234 -0.90 -15.15 2.34
N TYR A 235 0.20 -15.86 2.61
CA TYR A 235 0.23 -17.21 3.16
C TYR A 235 0.81 -17.20 4.57
N ARG A 236 0.11 -17.87 5.47
CA ARG A 236 0.49 -18.05 6.87
C ARG A 236 0.87 -19.51 7.15
N PRO A 237 2.02 -19.80 7.79
CA PRO A 237 2.32 -21.17 8.21
C PRO A 237 1.30 -21.65 9.24
N ARG A 238 0.86 -22.92 9.13
CA ARG A 238 -0.07 -23.53 10.08
C ARG A 238 0.51 -23.67 11.49
N TRP A 239 1.81 -23.95 11.55
CA TRP A 239 2.52 -24.18 12.81
C TRP A 239 3.67 -23.19 12.98
N PRO A 240 3.93 -22.71 14.21
CA PRO A 240 5.06 -21.83 14.50
C PRO A 240 6.41 -22.43 14.08
N LEU A 241 6.53 -23.75 14.11
CA LEU A 241 7.73 -24.45 13.66
C LEU A 241 8.05 -24.20 12.20
N LEU A 242 7.08 -23.84 11.35
CA LEU A 242 7.30 -23.59 9.91
C LEU A 242 7.70 -22.14 9.60
N LEU A 243 8.00 -21.31 10.60
CA LEU A 243 8.41 -19.91 10.35
C LEU A 243 9.70 -19.80 9.54
N PHE A 244 10.62 -20.77 9.67
CA PHE A 244 11.87 -20.79 8.88
C PHE A 244 11.64 -20.95 7.37
N ILE A 245 10.47 -21.44 6.95
CA ILE A 245 10.05 -21.53 5.53
C ILE A 245 8.97 -20.50 5.17
N ALA A 246 8.74 -19.47 5.99
CA ALA A 246 7.68 -18.48 5.73
C ALA A 246 7.85 -17.71 4.41
N ASP A 247 9.08 -17.62 3.88
CA ASP A 247 9.36 -17.01 2.57
C ASP A 247 9.06 -17.91 1.36
N VAL A 248 8.94 -19.23 1.55
CA VAL A 248 8.77 -20.20 0.45
C VAL A 248 7.55 -19.89 -0.43
N PRO A 249 6.36 -19.60 0.12
CA PRO A 249 5.20 -19.21 -0.69
C PRO A 249 5.47 -18.02 -1.62
N ARG A 250 6.15 -17.00 -1.10
CA ARG A 250 6.47 -15.77 -1.84
C ARG A 250 7.46 -16.05 -2.96
N ILE A 251 8.56 -16.75 -2.64
CA ILE A 251 9.59 -17.12 -3.62
C ILE A 251 8.99 -17.99 -4.74
N LEU A 252 8.13 -18.96 -4.39
CA LEU A 252 7.47 -19.82 -5.36
C LEU A 252 6.51 -19.03 -6.25
N GLN A 253 5.72 -18.12 -5.67
CA GLN A 253 4.80 -17.26 -6.42
C GLN A 253 5.56 -16.36 -7.40
N ASP A 254 6.63 -15.70 -6.95
CA ASP A 254 7.46 -14.83 -7.78
C ASP A 254 8.17 -15.64 -8.88
N GLY A 255 8.69 -16.83 -8.55
CA GLY A 255 9.32 -17.74 -9.49
C GLY A 255 8.36 -18.24 -10.57
N LEU A 256 7.15 -18.66 -10.21
CA LEU A 256 6.13 -19.10 -11.18
C LEU A 256 5.65 -17.95 -12.06
N ASN A 257 5.51 -16.74 -11.51
CA ASN A 257 5.18 -15.55 -12.29
C ASN A 257 6.30 -15.19 -13.27
N CYS A 258 7.56 -15.29 -12.84
CA CYS A 258 8.71 -15.08 -13.71
C CYS A 258 8.74 -16.11 -14.84
N LEU A 259 8.62 -17.40 -14.52
CA LEU A 259 8.61 -18.48 -15.50
C LEU A 259 7.46 -18.34 -16.50
N PHE A 260 6.26 -17.95 -16.03
CA PHE A 260 5.13 -17.66 -16.91
C PHE A 260 5.43 -16.48 -17.85
N ARG A 261 5.99 -15.37 -17.35
CA ARG A 261 6.33 -14.19 -18.17
C ARG A 261 7.39 -14.52 -19.22
N VAL A 262 8.45 -15.23 -18.84
CA VAL A 262 9.51 -15.66 -19.75
C VAL A 262 8.96 -16.64 -20.79
N SER A 263 8.16 -17.62 -20.37
CA SER A 263 7.53 -18.57 -21.29
C SER A 263 6.56 -17.88 -22.26
N ALA A 264 5.78 -16.90 -21.80
CA ALA A 264 4.87 -16.13 -22.64
C ALA A 264 5.65 -15.26 -23.63
N ALA A 265 6.71 -14.58 -23.19
CA ALA A 265 7.57 -13.81 -24.06
C ALA A 265 8.25 -14.70 -25.12
N LEU A 266 8.75 -15.86 -24.72
CA LEU A 266 9.35 -16.83 -25.64
C LEU A 266 8.31 -17.37 -26.64
N ALA A 267 7.09 -17.67 -26.18
CA ALA A 267 5.99 -18.08 -27.06
C ALA A 267 5.65 -17.00 -28.09
N VAL A 268 5.61 -15.73 -27.68
CA VAL A 268 5.42 -14.60 -28.61
C VAL A 268 6.54 -14.56 -29.64
N VAL A 269 7.80 -14.67 -29.21
CA VAL A 269 8.96 -14.67 -30.13
C VAL A 269 8.89 -15.85 -31.12
N ASN A 270 8.52 -17.04 -30.66
CA ASN A 270 8.40 -18.22 -31.51
C ASN A 270 7.25 -18.10 -32.53
N CYS A 271 6.15 -17.43 -32.15
CA CYS A 271 5.01 -17.16 -33.02
C CYS A 271 5.25 -16.01 -33.99
N LEU A 272 6.31 -15.21 -33.85
CA LEU A 272 6.62 -14.13 -34.80
C LEU A 272 7.05 -14.74 -36.15
N PRO A 273 6.30 -14.53 -37.25
CA PRO A 273 6.62 -14.99 -38.60
C PRO A 273 7.93 -14.44 -39.18
N VAL A 274 8.54 -13.45 -38.52
CA VAL A 274 9.78 -12.80 -38.96
C VAL A 274 11.02 -13.64 -38.63
N TYR A 275 10.98 -14.41 -37.54
CA TYR A 275 12.17 -15.03 -36.96
C TYR A 275 12.45 -16.46 -37.42
N PHE A 276 11.69 -16.98 -38.40
CA PHE A 276 11.91 -18.31 -38.99
C PHE A 276 11.95 -19.48 -37.97
N LEU A 277 11.39 -19.30 -36.76
CA LEU A 277 11.29 -20.35 -35.75
C LEU A 277 10.10 -21.27 -36.08
N ASP A 278 8.90 -20.94 -35.59
CA ASP A 278 7.66 -21.68 -35.92
C ASP A 278 6.56 -20.77 -36.51
N GLY A 279 6.70 -19.44 -36.43
CA GLY A 279 5.64 -18.49 -36.79
C GLY A 279 5.18 -18.54 -38.24
N GLU A 280 6.07 -18.79 -39.21
CA GLU A 280 5.70 -18.89 -40.63
C GLU A 280 4.90 -20.19 -40.90
N ALA A 281 5.33 -21.30 -40.30
CA ALA A 281 4.63 -22.60 -40.39
C ALA A 281 3.28 -22.58 -39.65
N ILE A 282 3.19 -21.93 -38.49
CA ILE A 282 1.93 -21.72 -37.76
C ILE A 282 0.96 -20.86 -38.59
N LEU A 283 1.45 -19.80 -39.23
CA LEU A 283 0.62 -18.94 -40.07
C LEU A 283 0.13 -19.68 -41.33
N GLU A 284 1.00 -20.48 -41.96
CA GLU A 284 0.65 -21.30 -43.12
C GLU A 284 -0.39 -22.37 -42.77
N THR A 285 -0.19 -23.09 -41.66
CA THR A 285 -1.15 -24.09 -41.17
C THR A 285 -2.50 -23.46 -40.81
N MET A 286 -2.52 -22.33 -40.08
CA MET A 286 -3.76 -21.59 -39.78
C MET A 286 -4.48 -21.16 -41.06
N LEU A 287 -3.77 -20.61 -42.05
CA LEU A 287 -4.37 -20.20 -43.33
C LEU A 287 -4.91 -21.38 -44.14
N SER A 288 -4.27 -22.55 -44.05
CA SER A 288 -4.75 -23.78 -44.70
C SER A 288 -6.02 -24.36 -44.07
N TYR A 289 -6.25 -24.10 -42.77
CA TYR A 289 -7.47 -24.49 -42.08
C TYR A 289 -8.67 -23.63 -42.52
N PHE A 290 -8.44 -22.38 -42.88
CA PHE A 290 -9.45 -21.50 -43.46
C PHE A 290 -9.61 -21.76 -44.96
N SER A 291 -10.53 -22.68 -45.31
CA SER A 291 -10.84 -23.11 -46.68
C SER A 291 -11.36 -22.00 -47.61
N TRP A 292 -11.59 -20.78 -47.11
CA TRP A 292 -12.06 -19.64 -47.88
C TRP A 292 -11.00 -19.14 -48.88
N PHE A 293 -9.72 -19.19 -48.51
CA PHE A 293 -8.67 -18.57 -49.32
C PHE A 293 -8.10 -19.52 -50.37
N THR A 294 -8.01 -19.05 -51.61
CA THR A 294 -7.28 -19.78 -52.66
C THR A 294 -5.77 -19.80 -52.36
N ARG A 295 -5.03 -20.84 -52.80
CA ARG A 295 -3.56 -20.94 -52.63
C ARG A 295 -2.79 -19.67 -53.05
N ARG A 296 -3.30 -18.96 -54.06
CA ARG A 296 -2.71 -17.70 -54.55
C ARG A 296 -2.92 -16.54 -53.57
N GLN A 297 -4.09 -16.45 -52.95
CA GLN A 297 -4.40 -15.48 -51.90
C GLN A 297 -3.62 -15.79 -50.61
N GLN A 298 -3.53 -17.06 -50.19
CA GLN A 298 -2.74 -17.48 -49.02
C GLN A 298 -1.27 -17.05 -49.15
N ARG A 299 -0.65 -17.26 -50.31
CA ARG A 299 0.73 -16.79 -50.58
C ARG A 299 0.89 -15.27 -50.50
N ASN A 300 -0.11 -14.51 -50.98
CA ASN A 300 -0.07 -13.06 -50.90
C ASN A 300 -0.25 -12.57 -49.45
N ILE A 301 -1.14 -13.20 -48.68
CA ILE A 301 -1.35 -12.91 -47.26
C ILE A 301 -0.06 -13.18 -46.47
N LEU A 302 0.58 -14.34 -46.68
CA LEU A 302 1.88 -14.67 -46.05
C LEU A 302 2.95 -13.61 -46.33
N LYS A 303 3.07 -13.16 -47.59
CA LYS A 303 4.02 -12.11 -47.98
C LYS A 303 3.74 -10.77 -47.29
N VAL A 304 2.47 -10.36 -47.27
CA VAL A 304 2.06 -9.08 -46.65
C VAL A 304 2.25 -9.14 -45.13
N CYS A 305 1.81 -10.22 -44.49
CA CYS A 305 2.03 -10.44 -43.05
C CYS A 305 3.51 -10.42 -42.71
N ARG A 306 4.35 -11.15 -43.45
CA ARG A 306 5.81 -11.15 -43.24
C ARG A 306 6.39 -9.74 -43.37
N PHE A 307 6.02 -8.98 -44.39
CA PHE A 307 6.50 -7.62 -44.59
C PHE A 307 6.08 -6.67 -43.46
N LEU A 308 4.79 -6.64 -43.11
CA LEU A 308 4.27 -5.83 -42.00
C LEU A 308 4.99 -6.15 -40.69
N TRP A 309 5.19 -7.42 -40.42
CA TRP A 309 5.80 -7.86 -39.17
C TRP A 309 7.31 -7.63 -39.13
N THR A 310 8.01 -7.71 -40.27
CA THR A 310 9.42 -7.28 -40.36
C THR A 310 9.58 -5.80 -40.04
N ILE A 311 8.72 -4.94 -40.58
CA ILE A 311 8.74 -3.49 -40.29
C ILE A 311 8.49 -3.26 -38.80
N LEU A 312 7.49 -3.91 -38.23
CA LEU A 312 7.12 -3.69 -36.84
C LEU A 312 8.19 -4.22 -35.87
N SER A 313 8.83 -5.34 -36.18
CA SER A 313 9.99 -5.83 -35.43
C SER A 313 11.16 -4.84 -35.50
N ILE A 314 11.45 -4.25 -36.66
CA ILE A 314 12.51 -3.22 -36.81
C ILE A 314 12.17 -1.98 -35.96
N VAL A 315 10.91 -1.52 -35.98
CA VAL A 315 10.45 -0.39 -35.17
C VAL A 315 10.54 -0.71 -33.66
N LEU A 316 10.16 -1.90 -33.23
CA LEU A 316 10.27 -2.31 -31.82
C LEU A 316 11.72 -2.43 -31.39
N PHE A 317 12.58 -3.09 -32.19
CA PHE A 317 14.01 -3.24 -31.89
C PHE A 317 14.73 -1.90 -31.85
N SER A 318 14.49 -1.03 -32.83
CA SER A 318 15.06 0.32 -32.84
C SER A 318 14.59 1.14 -31.64
N ARG A 319 13.32 1.05 -31.23
CA ARG A 319 12.81 1.72 -30.03
C ARG A 319 13.45 1.18 -28.76
N THR A 320 13.62 -0.13 -28.62
CA THR A 320 14.32 -0.73 -27.47
C THR A 320 15.80 -0.37 -27.44
N LEU A 321 16.49 -0.40 -28.57
CA LEU A 321 17.89 0.00 -28.67
C LEU A 321 18.06 1.49 -28.32
N TYR A 322 17.20 2.35 -28.86
CA TYR A 322 17.18 3.78 -28.56
C TYR A 322 16.93 4.05 -27.06
N SER A 323 15.95 3.33 -26.47
CA SER A 323 15.67 3.40 -25.04
C SER A 323 16.86 2.92 -24.18
N MET A 324 17.56 1.86 -24.59
CA MET A 324 18.75 1.36 -23.89
C MET A 324 19.92 2.33 -24.01
N THR A 325 20.13 2.94 -25.19
CA THR A 325 21.20 3.93 -25.39
C THR A 325 20.97 5.23 -24.63
N LEU A 326 19.72 5.67 -24.47
CA LEU A 326 19.40 6.82 -23.62
C LEU A 326 19.57 6.51 -22.12
N TYR A 327 19.28 5.26 -21.70
CA TYR A 327 19.46 4.85 -20.31
C TYR A 327 20.94 4.65 -19.92
N TYR A 328 21.79 4.25 -20.87
CA TYR A 328 23.24 4.10 -20.66
C TYR A 328 24.07 5.34 -21.05
N GLY A 329 23.47 6.35 -21.67
CA GLY A 329 24.10 7.63 -22.00
C GLY A 329 24.05 8.68 -20.88
N PHE A 330 23.53 8.31 -19.70
CA PHE A 330 23.43 9.15 -18.51
C PHE A 330 24.04 8.44 -17.28
N VAL A 331 25.23 7.85 -17.46
CA VAL A 331 26.16 7.49 -16.38
C VAL A 331 27.50 8.14 -16.65
#